data_AF-A0A356QX96-F1
#
_entry.id   AF-A0A356QX96-F1
#
_cell.length_a   1.000
_cell.length_b   1.000
_cell.length_c   1.000
_cell.angle_alpha   90.00
_cell.angle_beta   90.00
_cell.angle_gamma   90.00
#
_symmetry.space_group_name_H-M   'P 1'
#
loop_
_entity.id
_entity.type
_entity.pdbx_description
1 polymer ?
#
loop_
_entity_poly.entity_id
_entity_poly.type
_entity_poly.pdbx_seq_one_letter_code
_entity_poly.pdbx_strand_id
1 'polypeptide(L)'
;MNTDTSKTTQGELLQALFDLANAPESELRQQASQRSTQDAVSADQFASHVLWLGDEPMLPERSYRGLAAGQDFGVQVTDLTHEIDQQSKEHLAAKVLEKGRVAYCKIALDAAVPVDPQKADGTSPVVLFLDSAGGGIVGIGIIDFALRRSTNISWHQTTVDQAARARVHNHQSCVVWFTGLSGSGKSTVANVLEQKLHSEGRHTYLLDGDNVRHGLCRDLGFTDADRVENIRRVAEVARLMADAGLIVIASFISPFANEREMARLVAGDILFVEVFLDTPLAVCESRDSKGLYKKARTGELKNFTGIDSTYEAPSRPEITLHGAEHTPEVLADQVAEYLSSKNVFSV
;
A
#
# COMPACT_ATOMS: atom_id res chain seq x y z
N MET A 1 14.27 27.59 -36.10
CA MET A 1 13.06 28.35 -35.73
C MET A 1 12.58 27.78 -34.41
N ASN A 2 12.74 28.52 -33.32
CA ASN A 2 12.24 28.15 -32.00
C ASN A 2 10.71 28.18 -32.04
N THR A 3 10.07 27.01 -31.89
CA THR A 3 8.68 26.93 -31.44
C THR A 3 8.71 26.85 -29.92
N ASP A 4 8.70 28.03 -29.30
CA ASP A 4 8.47 28.22 -27.88
C ASP A 4 7.04 27.73 -27.58
N THR A 5 6.93 26.47 -27.18
CA THR A 5 5.68 25.89 -26.71
C THR A 5 5.41 26.52 -25.35
N SER A 6 4.38 27.37 -25.31
CA SER A 6 3.85 28.00 -24.10
C SER A 6 3.77 27.00 -22.94
N LYS A 7 4.75 26.99 -22.05
CA LYS A 7 4.65 26.28 -20.77
C LYS A 7 3.58 26.98 -19.96
N THR A 8 2.43 26.31 -19.78
CA THR A 8 1.38 26.76 -18.86
C THR A 8 2.03 27.10 -17.52
N THR A 9 1.79 28.31 -17.04
CA THR A 9 2.41 28.78 -15.81
C THR A 9 1.83 28.04 -14.61
N GLN A 10 2.61 27.83 -13.55
CA GLN A 10 2.14 27.19 -12.31
C GLN A 10 0.89 27.87 -11.73
N GLY A 11 0.72 29.17 -11.96
CA GLY A 11 -0.49 29.90 -11.57
C GLY A 11 -1.75 29.50 -12.35
N GLU A 12 -1.63 29.29 -13.66
CA GLU A 12 -2.75 28.83 -14.51
C GLU A 12 -3.16 27.40 -14.17
N LEU A 13 -2.18 26.52 -13.88
CA LEU A 13 -2.43 25.14 -13.43
C LEU A 13 -3.14 25.07 -12.09
N LEU A 14 -2.72 25.89 -11.12
CA LEU A 14 -3.39 25.99 -9.81
C LEU A 14 -4.83 26.46 -9.99
N GLN A 15 -5.06 27.50 -10.80
CA GLN A 15 -6.40 28.00 -11.09
C GLN A 15 -7.27 26.91 -11.73
N ALA A 16 -6.74 26.19 -12.72
CA ALA A 16 -7.45 25.09 -13.38
C ALA A 16 -7.85 23.97 -12.39
N LEU A 17 -6.97 23.60 -11.44
CA LEU A 17 -7.30 22.62 -10.41
C LEU A 17 -8.44 23.08 -9.50
N PHE A 18 -8.45 24.35 -9.09
CA PHE A 18 -9.54 24.89 -8.27
C PHE A 18 -10.84 25.05 -9.05
N ASP A 19 -10.78 25.41 -10.33
CA ASP A 19 -11.95 25.46 -11.19
C ASP A 19 -12.57 24.07 -11.35
N LEU A 20 -11.74 23.03 -11.54
CA LEU A 20 -12.17 21.63 -11.55
C LEU A 20 -12.80 21.23 -10.21
N ALA A 21 -12.18 21.59 -9.08
CA ALA A 21 -12.73 21.25 -7.76
C ALA A 21 -14.10 21.88 -7.48
N ASN A 22 -14.46 22.97 -8.15
CA ASN A 22 -15.77 23.61 -8.05
C ASN A 22 -16.78 23.08 -9.09
N ALA A 23 -16.34 22.27 -10.05
CA ALA A 23 -17.22 21.69 -11.07
C ALA A 23 -18.10 20.56 -10.49
N PRO A 24 -19.30 20.32 -11.04
CA PRO A 24 -20.13 19.19 -10.64
C PRO A 24 -19.41 17.85 -10.87
N GLU A 25 -19.61 16.88 -9.97
CA GLU A 25 -18.97 15.56 -10.07
C GLU A 25 -19.23 14.85 -11.42
N SER A 26 -20.44 15.02 -11.98
CA SER A 26 -20.79 14.48 -13.30
C SER A 26 -19.92 15.04 -14.42
N GLU A 27 -19.56 16.32 -14.33
CA GLU A 27 -18.69 16.98 -15.30
C GLU A 27 -17.24 16.51 -15.15
N LEU A 28 -16.74 16.40 -13.92
CA LEU A 28 -15.41 15.87 -13.62
C LEU A 28 -15.22 14.45 -14.18
N ARG A 29 -16.19 13.57 -13.92
CA ARG A 29 -16.18 12.20 -14.44
C ARG A 29 -16.26 12.17 -15.97
N GLN A 30 -17.04 13.08 -16.57
CA GLN A 30 -17.11 13.20 -18.02
C GLN A 30 -15.76 13.63 -18.62
N GLN A 31 -15.10 14.64 -18.04
CA GLN A 31 -13.78 15.11 -18.48
C GLN A 31 -12.71 14.03 -18.31
N ALA A 32 -12.67 13.36 -17.17
CA ALA A 32 -11.77 12.22 -16.93
C ALA A 32 -12.08 11.03 -17.85
N SER A 33 -13.30 10.93 -18.39
CA SER A 33 -13.69 9.88 -19.33
C SER A 33 -13.38 10.19 -20.80
N GLN A 34 -12.96 11.41 -21.12
CA GLN A 34 -12.62 11.78 -22.49
C GLN A 34 -11.36 11.05 -22.94
N ARG A 35 -11.48 10.30 -24.03
CA ARG A 35 -10.34 9.61 -24.67
C ARG A 35 -9.69 10.54 -25.68
N SER A 36 -8.35 10.59 -25.69
CA SER A 36 -7.63 11.26 -26.78
C SER A 36 -7.76 10.44 -28.07
N THR A 37 -7.96 11.14 -29.19
CA THR A 37 -8.24 10.55 -30.51
C THR A 37 -7.03 10.49 -31.45
N GLN A 38 -5.85 11.01 -31.06
CA GLN A 38 -4.60 10.97 -31.84
C GLN A 38 -3.37 11.14 -30.93
N ASP A 39 -2.27 10.44 -31.24
CA ASP A 39 -0.94 10.53 -30.59
C ASP A 39 -0.81 10.21 -29.08
N ALA A 40 -1.82 9.56 -28.48
CA ALA A 40 -1.77 9.16 -27.07
C ALA A 40 -0.61 8.18 -26.77
N VAL A 41 0.24 8.55 -25.82
CA VAL A 41 1.27 7.66 -25.28
C VAL A 41 0.64 6.84 -24.17
N SER A 42 0.66 5.52 -24.30
CA SER A 42 0.27 4.63 -23.21
C SER A 42 1.38 4.61 -22.17
N ALA A 43 1.07 5.06 -20.96
CA ALA A 43 2.00 5.06 -19.83
C ALA A 43 1.27 4.69 -18.54
N ASP A 44 2.02 4.14 -17.59
CA ASP A 44 1.56 3.75 -16.26
C ASP A 44 2.19 4.63 -15.17
N GLN A 45 2.99 5.64 -15.54
CA GLN A 45 3.60 6.58 -14.59
C GLN A 45 3.56 8.00 -15.13
N PHE A 46 3.22 8.95 -14.26
CA PHE A 46 3.02 10.34 -14.65
C PHE A 46 3.56 11.29 -13.58
N ALA A 47 4.05 12.45 -14.01
CA ALA A 47 4.16 13.62 -13.16
C ALA A 47 2.82 14.37 -13.21
N SER A 48 2.34 14.85 -12.08
CA SER A 48 0.99 15.45 -11.99
C SER A 48 0.92 16.48 -10.87
N HIS A 49 0.13 17.53 -11.10
CA HIS A 49 -0.30 18.45 -10.04
C HIS A 49 -1.57 17.90 -9.43
N VAL A 50 -1.58 17.59 -8.14
CA VAL A 50 -2.71 16.95 -7.45
C VAL A 50 -3.26 17.90 -6.40
N LEU A 51 -4.56 18.19 -6.49
CA LEU A 51 -5.35 18.83 -5.45
C LEU A 51 -6.08 17.74 -4.65
N TRP A 52 -5.89 17.75 -3.33
CA TRP A 52 -6.56 16.80 -2.45
C TRP A 52 -7.90 17.34 -1.94
N LEU A 53 -8.94 16.52 -1.99
CA LEU A 53 -10.31 16.88 -1.58
C LEU A 53 -10.82 16.03 -0.41
N GLY A 54 -10.23 14.87 -0.18
CA GLY A 54 -10.60 13.95 0.90
C GLY A 54 -10.36 14.54 2.29
N ASP A 55 -11.22 14.19 3.24
CA ASP A 55 -11.06 14.57 4.65
C ASP A 55 -9.88 13.85 5.33
N GLU A 56 -9.61 12.61 4.95
CA GLU A 56 -8.37 11.92 5.32
C GLU A 56 -7.21 12.40 4.42
N PRO A 57 -6.03 12.71 4.97
CA PRO A 57 -4.89 13.15 4.17
C PRO A 57 -4.42 12.07 3.20
N MET A 58 -3.97 12.48 2.03
CA MET A 58 -3.32 11.57 1.08
C MET A 58 -1.97 11.13 1.62
N LEU A 59 -1.81 9.82 1.76
CA LEU A 59 -0.54 9.19 2.10
C LEU A 59 0.13 8.69 0.83
N PRO A 60 1.41 9.04 0.58
CA PRO A 60 2.20 8.42 -0.49
C PRO A 60 2.22 6.89 -0.36
N GLU A 61 2.36 6.19 -1.48
CA GLU A 61 2.37 4.73 -1.61
C GLU A 61 1.05 4.01 -1.22
N ARG A 62 0.06 4.71 -0.65
CA ARG A 62 -1.28 4.16 -0.42
C ARG A 62 -1.99 4.00 -1.76
N SER A 63 -2.63 2.84 -1.96
CA SER A 63 -3.47 2.60 -3.13
C SER A 63 -4.81 3.31 -3.00
N TYR A 64 -5.18 4.02 -4.07
CA TYR A 64 -6.50 4.60 -4.30
C TYR A 64 -7.09 4.02 -5.59
N ARG A 65 -8.39 4.19 -5.79
CA ARG A 65 -9.01 3.96 -7.10
C ARG A 65 -8.81 5.20 -7.97
N GLY A 66 -8.67 5.00 -9.27
CA GLY A 66 -8.39 6.06 -10.22
C GLY A 66 -9.29 5.97 -11.46
N LEU A 67 -9.59 7.13 -12.06
CA LEU A 67 -10.31 7.23 -13.33
C LEU A 67 -9.63 8.24 -14.24
N ALA A 68 -9.24 7.80 -15.43
CA ALA A 68 -8.74 8.64 -16.54
C ALA A 68 -8.94 7.91 -17.88
N ALA A 69 -9.10 8.67 -18.97
CA ALA A 69 -9.43 8.17 -20.32
C ALA A 69 -10.60 7.15 -20.36
N GLY A 70 -11.52 7.25 -19.41
CA GLY A 70 -12.67 6.34 -19.28
C GLY A 70 -12.28 4.92 -18.90
N GLN A 71 -11.16 4.75 -18.20
CA GLN A 71 -10.67 3.50 -17.63
C GLN A 71 -10.53 3.66 -16.11
N ASP A 72 -11.04 2.67 -15.37
CA ASP A 72 -10.77 2.57 -13.94
C ASP A 72 -9.48 1.79 -13.71
N PHE A 73 -8.65 2.25 -12.78
CA PHE A 73 -7.37 1.65 -12.41
C PHE A 73 -7.09 1.87 -10.91
N GLY A 74 -6.09 1.18 -10.37
CA GLY A 74 -5.44 1.54 -9.13
C GLY A 74 -4.42 2.65 -9.37
N VAL A 75 -4.37 3.64 -8.48
CA VAL A 75 -3.41 4.75 -8.53
C VAL A 75 -2.74 4.92 -7.18
N GLN A 76 -1.43 5.16 -7.22
CA GLN A 76 -0.59 5.45 -6.06
C GLN A 76 0.21 6.73 -6.32
N VAL A 77 0.35 7.58 -5.31
CA VAL A 77 1.33 8.66 -5.32
C VAL A 77 2.66 8.08 -4.86
N THR A 78 3.59 7.84 -5.77
CA THR A 78 4.89 7.22 -5.46
C THR A 78 5.91 8.23 -4.95
N ASP A 79 5.71 9.51 -5.23
CA ASP A 79 6.56 10.57 -4.76
C ASP A 79 5.75 11.86 -4.62
N LEU A 80 5.50 12.29 -3.39
CA LEU A 80 5.02 13.65 -3.10
C LEU A 80 6.25 14.56 -3.11
N THR A 81 6.56 15.14 -4.28
CA THR A 81 7.82 15.85 -4.49
C THR A 81 7.87 17.15 -3.68
N HIS A 82 6.80 17.93 -3.70
CA HIS A 82 6.62 19.11 -2.85
C HIS A 82 5.14 19.54 -2.84
N GLU A 83 4.69 20.07 -1.70
CA GLU A 83 3.45 20.86 -1.62
C GLU A 83 3.70 22.24 -2.24
N ILE A 84 2.68 22.80 -2.88
CA ILE A 84 2.70 24.12 -3.49
C ILE A 84 1.82 25.04 -2.63
N ASP A 85 2.43 26.07 -2.05
CA ASP A 85 1.67 27.09 -1.33
C ASP A 85 0.79 27.89 -2.29
N GLN A 86 -0.50 28.03 -1.98
CA GLN A 86 -1.47 28.67 -2.88
C GLN A 86 -1.24 30.17 -3.03
N GLN A 87 -0.70 30.83 -2.01
CA GLN A 87 -0.52 32.29 -1.99
C GLN A 87 0.86 32.67 -2.51
N SER A 88 1.92 32.04 -1.98
CA SER A 88 3.30 32.37 -2.31
C SER A 88 3.83 31.61 -3.53
N LYS A 89 3.20 30.49 -3.92
CA LYS A 89 3.67 29.53 -4.94
C LYS A 89 5.01 28.87 -4.59
N GLU A 90 5.44 28.99 -3.33
CA GLU A 90 6.65 28.34 -2.84
C GLU A 90 6.46 26.83 -2.71
N HIS A 91 7.57 26.11 -2.83
CA HIS A 91 7.60 24.65 -2.69
C HIS A 91 7.91 24.29 -1.25
N LEU A 92 6.98 23.59 -0.61
CA LEU A 92 7.09 23.15 0.77
C LEU A 92 7.33 21.65 0.83
N ALA A 93 8.18 21.22 1.75
CA ALA A 93 8.35 19.80 2.02
C ALA A 93 7.12 19.26 2.77
N ALA A 94 6.53 18.18 2.27
CA ALA A 94 5.38 17.53 2.87
C ALA A 94 5.54 16.01 2.81
N LYS A 95 5.07 15.33 3.86
CA LYS A 95 5.03 13.85 3.91
C LYS A 95 3.67 13.27 3.51
N VAL A 96 2.64 14.10 3.58
CA VAL A 96 1.23 13.79 3.30
C VAL A 96 0.62 15.02 2.62
N LEU A 97 -0.49 14.85 1.91
CA LEU A 97 -1.24 15.98 1.33
C LEU A 97 -2.58 16.16 2.05
N GLU A 98 -2.71 17.27 2.76
CA GLU A 98 -3.92 17.62 3.52
C GLU A 98 -5.05 18.11 2.61
N LYS A 99 -6.30 18.06 3.11
CA LYS A 99 -7.47 18.57 2.38
C LYS A 99 -7.27 20.01 1.90
N GLY A 100 -7.60 20.24 0.64
CA GLY A 100 -7.51 21.53 -0.01
C GLY A 100 -6.09 21.94 -0.41
N ARG A 101 -5.06 21.12 -0.14
CA ARG A 101 -3.68 21.40 -0.54
C ARG A 101 -3.39 20.86 -1.93
N VAL A 102 -2.44 21.51 -2.60
CA VAL A 102 -1.94 21.11 -3.93
C VAL A 102 -0.49 20.68 -3.81
N ALA A 103 -0.12 19.59 -4.46
CA ALA A 103 1.27 19.15 -4.56
C ALA A 103 1.64 18.75 -5.98
N TYR A 104 2.94 18.84 -6.27
CA TYR A 104 3.52 18.17 -7.42
C TYR A 104 3.91 16.74 -7.03
N CYS A 105 3.36 15.78 -7.75
CA CYS A 105 3.42 14.36 -7.42
C CYS A 105 3.92 13.55 -8.62
N LYS A 106 4.62 12.44 -8.34
CA LYS A 106 4.72 11.33 -9.27
C LYS A 106 3.68 10.29 -8.89
N ILE A 107 2.95 9.79 -9.88
CA ILE A 107 1.90 8.80 -9.71
C ILE A 107 2.21 7.56 -10.53
N ALA A 108 1.87 6.40 -10.01
CA ALA A 108 1.93 5.12 -10.71
C ALA A 108 0.55 4.48 -10.76
N LEU A 109 0.25 3.86 -11.90
CA LEU A 109 -1.01 3.18 -12.20
C LEU A 109 -0.76 1.67 -12.29
N ASP A 110 -1.75 0.86 -11.93
CA ASP A 110 -1.68 -0.61 -12.11
C ASP A 110 -2.02 -1.06 -13.54
N ALA A 111 -2.48 -0.13 -14.39
CA ALA A 111 -2.73 -0.34 -15.81
C ALA A 111 -2.26 0.87 -16.61
N ALA A 112 -1.66 0.64 -17.78
CA ALA A 112 -1.23 1.71 -18.67
C ALA A 112 -2.44 2.41 -19.30
N VAL A 113 -2.47 3.73 -19.21
CA VAL A 113 -3.56 4.57 -19.71
C VAL A 113 -3.07 5.40 -20.89
N PRO A 114 -3.83 5.49 -22.00
CA PRO A 114 -3.48 6.35 -23.11
C PRO A 114 -3.70 7.81 -22.71
N VAL A 115 -2.60 8.53 -22.51
CA VAL A 115 -2.64 9.96 -22.16
C VAL A 115 -1.91 10.76 -23.23
N ASP A 116 -2.55 11.85 -23.66
CA ASP A 116 -1.92 12.87 -24.48
C ASP A 116 -1.57 14.07 -23.59
N PRO A 117 -0.30 14.23 -23.18
CA PRO A 117 0.12 15.34 -22.32
C PRO A 117 0.09 16.70 -23.03
N GLN A 118 -0.15 16.75 -24.34
CA GLN A 118 -0.29 17.99 -25.11
C GLN A 118 -1.50 17.92 -26.04
N LYS A 119 -2.71 17.81 -25.46
CA LYS A 119 -3.93 17.87 -26.26
C LYS A 119 -3.96 19.13 -27.13
N ALA A 120 -4.29 18.96 -28.40
CA ALA A 120 -4.38 20.04 -29.39
C ALA A 120 -5.41 21.13 -29.04
N ASP A 121 -6.33 20.86 -28.10
CA ASP A 121 -7.36 21.78 -27.62
C ASP A 121 -6.93 22.61 -26.39
N GLY A 122 -5.74 22.38 -25.85
CA GLY A 122 -5.22 23.06 -24.66
C GLY A 122 -5.77 22.57 -23.32
N THR A 123 -6.58 21.51 -23.28
CA THR A 123 -7.04 20.90 -22.02
C THR A 123 -6.05 19.88 -21.48
N SER A 124 -5.59 20.07 -20.25
CA SER A 124 -4.69 19.12 -19.61
C SER A 124 -5.42 17.83 -19.21
N PRO A 125 -4.82 16.65 -19.39
CA PRO A 125 -5.45 15.38 -19.02
C PRO A 125 -5.71 15.30 -17.51
N VAL A 126 -6.95 14.98 -17.14
CA VAL A 126 -7.38 14.87 -15.74
C VAL A 126 -7.34 13.41 -15.29
N VAL A 127 -6.79 13.19 -14.11
CA VAL A 127 -6.89 11.94 -13.36
C VAL A 127 -7.68 12.19 -12.08
N LEU A 128 -8.70 11.39 -11.83
CA LEU A 128 -9.45 11.45 -10.58
C LEU A 128 -8.93 10.39 -9.62
N PHE A 129 -8.74 10.77 -8.36
CA PHE A 129 -8.53 9.86 -7.25
C PHE A 129 -9.88 9.62 -6.59
N LEU A 130 -10.25 8.36 -6.46
CA LEU A 130 -11.49 7.90 -5.87
C LEU A 130 -11.20 7.18 -4.56
N ASP A 131 -12.13 7.26 -3.62
CA ASP A 131 -12.07 6.48 -2.38
C ASP A 131 -12.02 4.97 -2.66
N SER A 132 -11.75 4.17 -1.61
CA SER A 132 -11.69 2.71 -1.73
C SER A 132 -13.03 2.07 -2.13
N ALA A 133 -14.16 2.76 -1.91
CA ALA A 133 -15.47 2.32 -2.38
C ALA A 133 -15.72 2.66 -3.87
N GLY A 134 -14.83 3.42 -4.51
CA GLY A 134 -14.92 3.88 -5.90
C GLY A 134 -15.96 4.99 -6.12
N GLY A 135 -16.56 5.50 -5.04
CA GLY A 135 -17.74 6.36 -5.08
C GLY A 135 -17.41 7.84 -4.99
N GLY A 136 -16.63 8.26 -3.99
CA GLY A 136 -16.28 9.67 -3.78
C GLY A 136 -14.98 10.06 -4.48
N ILE A 137 -14.96 11.26 -5.09
CA ILE A 137 -13.72 11.88 -5.56
C ILE A 137 -12.97 12.45 -4.35
N VAL A 138 -11.79 11.90 -4.06
CA VAL A 138 -10.92 12.32 -2.95
C VAL A 138 -9.73 13.15 -3.44
N GLY A 139 -9.49 13.22 -4.75
CA GLY A 139 -8.46 14.09 -5.32
C GLY A 139 -8.61 14.27 -6.82
N ILE A 140 -8.06 15.37 -7.32
CA ILE A 140 -8.06 15.73 -8.74
C ILE A 140 -6.61 15.97 -9.13
N GLY A 141 -6.13 15.27 -10.14
CA GLY A 141 -4.81 15.45 -10.73
C GLY A 141 -4.90 16.02 -12.14
N ILE A 142 -4.06 16.99 -12.44
CA ILE A 142 -3.73 17.37 -13.81
C ILE A 142 -2.39 16.71 -14.16
N ILE A 143 -2.40 15.84 -15.16
CA ILE A 143 -1.20 15.17 -15.67
C ILE A 143 -0.37 16.19 -16.46
N ASP A 144 0.91 16.28 -16.10
CA ASP A 144 1.92 17.14 -16.74
C ASP A 144 2.56 16.38 -17.91
N PHE A 145 3.27 15.28 -17.61
CA PHE A 145 3.83 14.40 -18.63
C PHE A 145 3.99 12.96 -18.15
N ALA A 146 4.01 12.03 -19.10
CA ALA A 146 4.32 10.62 -18.84
C ALA A 146 5.80 10.47 -18.43
N LEU A 147 6.02 9.82 -17.29
CA LEU A 147 7.36 9.44 -16.83
C LEU A 147 7.81 8.23 -17.63
N ARG A 148 8.86 8.39 -18.43
CA ARG A 148 9.50 7.25 -19.09
C ARG A 148 10.28 6.46 -18.04
N ARG A 149 9.78 5.28 -17.66
CA ARG A 149 10.68 4.26 -17.12
C ARG A 149 11.74 3.92 -18.17
N SER A 150 12.91 3.50 -17.71
CA SER A 150 13.76 2.63 -18.50
C SER A 150 12.94 1.36 -18.80
N THR A 151 12.31 1.32 -19.98
CA THR A 151 11.61 0.16 -20.54
C THR A 151 12.55 -1.03 -20.83
N ASN A 152 13.77 -1.01 -20.27
CA ASN A 152 14.82 -2.00 -20.42
C ASN A 152 14.92 -2.92 -19.19
N ILE A 153 13.86 -3.06 -18.39
CA ILE A 153 13.78 -4.13 -17.39
C ILE A 153 12.90 -5.23 -18.01
N SER A 154 13.48 -5.99 -18.93
CA SER A 154 12.88 -7.26 -19.33
C SER A 154 12.95 -8.20 -18.13
N TRP A 155 11.80 -8.68 -17.66
CA TRP A 155 11.77 -9.80 -16.72
C TRP A 155 12.51 -10.97 -17.36
N HIS A 156 13.70 -11.28 -16.86
CA HIS A 156 14.41 -12.47 -17.26
C HIS A 156 13.71 -13.65 -16.61
N GLN A 157 12.92 -14.39 -17.40
CA GLN A 157 12.38 -15.66 -16.94
C GLN A 157 13.54 -16.59 -16.59
N THR A 158 13.68 -16.88 -15.30
CA THR A 158 14.68 -17.82 -14.82
C THR A 158 14.21 -19.24 -15.10
N THR A 159 15.12 -20.12 -15.51
CA THR A 159 14.81 -21.55 -15.76
C THR A 159 14.34 -22.29 -14.51
N VAL A 160 14.65 -21.78 -13.32
CA VAL A 160 14.17 -22.33 -12.05
C VAL A 160 12.86 -21.64 -11.66
N ASP A 161 11.76 -22.38 -11.82
CA ASP A 161 10.41 -21.91 -11.47
C ASP A 161 10.02 -22.27 -10.03
N GLN A 162 8.85 -21.79 -9.61
CA GLN A 162 8.30 -22.04 -8.27
C GLN A 162 8.10 -23.55 -7.99
N ALA A 163 7.70 -24.33 -8.99
CA ALA A 163 7.51 -25.77 -8.87
C ALA A 163 8.83 -26.53 -8.66
N ALA A 164 9.93 -26.08 -9.28
CA ALA A 164 11.26 -26.60 -9.03
C ALA A 164 11.74 -26.29 -7.61
N ARG A 165 11.52 -25.06 -7.13
CA ARG A 165 11.84 -24.67 -5.74
C ARG A 165 11.03 -25.47 -4.73
N ALA A 166 9.73 -25.64 -4.97
CA ALA A 166 8.85 -26.42 -4.11
C ALA A 166 9.33 -27.87 -3.96
N ARG A 167 9.75 -28.52 -5.07
CA ARG A 167 10.28 -29.90 -5.05
C ARG A 167 11.56 -30.04 -4.23
N VAL A 168 12.42 -29.02 -4.24
CA VAL A 168 13.67 -29.03 -3.44
C VAL A 168 13.37 -28.80 -1.96
N HIS A 169 12.43 -27.91 -1.65
CA HIS A 169 12.06 -27.56 -0.28
C HIS A 169 11.02 -28.52 0.34
N ASN A 170 10.46 -29.45 -0.45
CA ASN A 170 9.37 -30.35 -0.07
C ASN A 170 8.09 -29.64 0.43
N HIS A 171 7.92 -28.35 0.15
CA HIS A 171 6.69 -27.60 0.42
C HIS A 171 6.47 -26.52 -0.65
N GLN A 172 5.22 -26.11 -0.85
CA GLN A 172 4.92 -24.91 -1.60
C GLN A 172 5.33 -23.67 -0.79
N SER A 173 5.68 -22.59 -1.47
CA SER A 173 5.90 -21.30 -0.81
C SER A 173 4.58 -20.60 -0.54
N CYS A 174 4.55 -19.80 0.52
CA CYS A 174 3.39 -18.98 0.87
C CYS A 174 3.82 -17.81 1.76
N VAL A 175 2.94 -16.82 1.88
CA VAL A 175 3.06 -15.71 2.82
C VAL A 175 1.95 -15.86 3.87
N VAL A 176 2.33 -16.06 5.13
CA VAL A 176 1.44 -16.05 6.29
C VAL A 176 1.53 -14.68 6.94
N TRP A 177 0.48 -13.88 6.78
CA TRP A 177 0.46 -12.48 7.19
C TRP A 177 -0.40 -12.27 8.44
N PHE A 178 0.24 -12.17 9.60
CA PHE A 178 -0.43 -11.86 10.86
C PHE A 178 -0.73 -10.36 10.95
N THR A 179 -1.98 -10.04 11.31
CA THR A 179 -2.45 -8.69 11.65
C THR A 179 -3.21 -8.70 12.98
N GLY A 180 -3.22 -7.57 13.69
CA GLY A 180 -3.83 -7.46 15.01
C GLY A 180 -3.21 -6.34 15.86
N LEU A 181 -3.89 -5.96 16.94
CA LEU A 181 -3.44 -4.92 17.87
C LEU A 181 -2.06 -5.22 18.49
N SER A 182 -1.36 -4.18 18.96
CA SER A 182 -0.18 -4.39 19.81
C SER A 182 -0.56 -5.24 21.02
N GLY A 183 0.30 -6.17 21.47
CA GLY A 183 -0.04 -7.07 22.59
C GLY A 183 -1.07 -8.18 22.30
N SER A 184 -1.59 -8.30 21.07
CA SER A 184 -2.51 -9.40 20.71
C SER A 184 -1.85 -10.78 20.72
N GLY A 185 -0.52 -10.84 20.58
CA GLY A 185 0.26 -12.09 20.62
C GLY A 185 0.86 -12.51 19.26
N LYS A 186 0.84 -11.64 18.24
CA LYS A 186 1.30 -11.98 16.86
C LYS A 186 2.69 -12.59 16.84
N SER A 187 3.70 -11.88 17.36
CA SER A 187 5.08 -12.38 17.36
C SER A 187 5.24 -13.67 18.15
N THR A 188 4.41 -13.89 19.20
CA THR A 188 4.42 -15.13 19.99
C THR A 188 3.89 -16.30 19.16
N VAL A 189 2.70 -16.18 18.57
CA VAL A 189 2.11 -17.23 17.72
C VAL A 189 2.97 -17.48 16.48
N ALA A 190 3.47 -16.42 15.84
CA ALA A 190 4.33 -16.50 14.66
C ALA A 190 5.65 -17.23 14.96
N ASN A 191 6.28 -16.96 16.11
CA ASN A 191 7.48 -17.68 16.55
C ASN A 191 7.21 -19.16 16.88
N VAL A 192 6.07 -19.47 17.52
CA VAL A 192 5.70 -20.87 17.78
C VAL A 192 5.43 -21.63 16.47
N LEU A 193 4.73 -20.99 15.53
CA LEU A 193 4.51 -21.54 14.18
C LEU A 193 5.83 -21.78 13.46
N GLU A 194 6.75 -20.80 13.47
CA GLU A 194 8.07 -20.93 12.84
C GLU A 194 8.85 -22.11 13.44
N GLN A 195 8.91 -22.22 14.77
CA GLN A 195 9.60 -23.32 15.45
C GLN A 195 9.03 -24.68 15.08
N LYS A 196 7.69 -24.80 15.04
CA LYS A 196 7.00 -26.03 14.66
C LYS A 196 7.35 -26.43 13.22
N LEU A 197 7.13 -25.54 12.26
CA LEU A 197 7.41 -25.81 10.84
C LEU A 197 8.89 -26.11 10.60
N HIS A 198 9.79 -25.38 11.27
CA HIS A 198 11.23 -25.62 11.18
C HIS A 198 11.61 -27.02 11.71
N SER A 199 11.01 -27.45 12.82
CA SER A 199 11.24 -28.80 13.38
C SER A 199 10.74 -29.92 12.46
N GLU A 200 9.77 -29.63 11.59
CA GLU A 200 9.26 -30.53 10.55
C GLU A 200 10.09 -30.47 9.25
N GLY A 201 11.22 -29.75 9.25
CA GLY A 201 12.11 -29.62 8.10
C GLY A 201 11.61 -28.64 7.03
N ARG A 202 10.64 -27.78 7.34
CA ARG A 202 10.16 -26.74 6.42
C ARG A 202 11.12 -25.55 6.42
N HIS A 203 11.23 -24.90 5.28
CA HIS A 203 12.07 -23.71 5.11
C HIS A 203 11.22 -22.45 5.35
N THR A 204 11.46 -21.81 6.48
CA THR A 204 10.68 -20.67 6.96
C THR A 204 11.55 -19.45 7.19
N TYR A 205 10.91 -18.28 7.23
CA TYR A 205 11.54 -17.08 7.78
C TYR A 205 10.50 -16.13 8.39
N LEU A 206 10.74 -15.68 9.62
CA LEU A 206 9.93 -14.70 10.32
C LEU A 206 10.38 -13.25 10.07
N LEU A 207 9.53 -12.48 9.40
CA LEU A 207 9.59 -11.02 9.31
C LEU A 207 8.77 -10.41 10.45
N ASP A 208 9.43 -9.75 11.40
CA ASP A 208 8.77 -8.99 12.49
C ASP A 208 9.16 -7.50 12.41
N GLY A 209 8.33 -6.65 13.01
CA GLY A 209 8.53 -5.22 13.10
C GLY A 209 9.89 -4.86 13.71
N ASP A 210 10.37 -5.61 14.70
CA ASP A 210 11.67 -5.35 15.33
C ASP A 210 12.82 -5.62 14.31
N ASN A 211 12.83 -6.78 13.63
CA ASN A 211 13.87 -7.13 12.65
C ASN A 211 13.93 -6.16 11.45
N VAL A 212 12.76 -5.80 10.93
CA VAL A 212 12.67 -4.93 9.74
C VAL A 212 13.00 -3.47 10.09
N ARG A 213 12.56 -2.97 11.25
CA ARG A 213 12.81 -1.57 11.67
C ARG A 213 14.25 -1.31 12.10
N HIS A 214 15.03 -2.33 12.46
CA HIS A 214 16.46 -2.15 12.71
C HIS A 214 17.30 -2.06 11.43
N GLY A 215 16.80 -2.59 10.30
CA GLY A 215 17.51 -2.63 9.03
C GLY A 215 16.78 -1.90 7.91
N LEU A 216 15.98 -2.64 7.15
CA LEU A 216 15.30 -2.20 5.93
C LEU A 216 14.42 -0.95 6.11
N CYS A 217 13.80 -0.78 7.27
CA CYS A 217 12.87 0.30 7.57
C CYS A 217 13.36 1.23 8.70
N ARG A 218 14.68 1.33 8.91
CA ARG A 218 15.27 2.17 9.96
C ARG A 218 15.03 3.67 9.80
N ASP A 219 14.73 4.09 8.58
CA ASP A 219 14.39 5.46 8.19
C ASP A 219 12.92 5.83 8.48
N LEU A 220 12.08 4.85 8.79
CA LEU A 220 10.64 5.03 8.95
C LEU A 220 10.24 5.15 10.42
N GLY A 221 9.47 6.20 10.71
CA GLY A 221 8.86 6.42 12.02
C GLY A 221 7.56 5.63 12.24
N PHE A 222 6.63 6.25 12.96
CA PHE A 222 5.32 5.68 13.31
C PHE A 222 4.15 6.54 12.83
N THR A 223 4.40 7.51 11.95
CA THR A 223 3.32 8.25 11.27
C THR A 223 2.58 7.32 10.31
N ASP A 224 1.38 7.70 9.88
CA ASP A 224 0.60 6.85 8.97
C ASP A 224 1.29 6.67 7.62
N ALA A 225 1.91 7.71 7.05
CA ALA A 225 2.75 7.58 5.84
C ALA A 225 3.93 6.62 6.05
N ASP A 226 4.64 6.73 7.17
CA ASP A 226 5.76 5.82 7.48
C ASP A 226 5.28 4.37 7.66
N ARG A 227 4.03 4.16 8.13
CA ARG A 227 3.42 2.82 8.26
C ARG A 227 3.05 2.24 6.90
N VAL A 228 2.47 3.04 6.00
CA VAL A 228 2.16 2.65 4.62
C VAL A 228 3.43 2.14 3.93
N GLU A 229 4.49 2.96 3.94
CA GLU A 229 5.75 2.59 3.30
C GLU A 229 6.42 1.38 3.97
N ASN A 230 6.33 1.26 5.31
CA ASN A 230 6.83 0.08 6.01
C ASN A 230 6.12 -1.20 5.53
N ILE A 231 4.79 -1.18 5.41
CA ILE A 231 4.04 -2.36 4.94
C ILE A 231 4.34 -2.66 3.47
N ARG A 232 4.48 -1.64 2.61
CA ARG A 232 4.88 -1.82 1.20
C ARG A 232 6.25 -2.50 1.08
N ARG A 233 7.27 -2.02 1.80
CA ARG A 233 8.61 -2.64 1.79
C ARG A 233 8.57 -4.09 2.27
N VAL A 234 7.81 -4.37 3.33
CA VAL A 234 7.67 -5.73 3.88
C VAL A 234 6.96 -6.65 2.89
N ALA A 235 5.91 -6.18 2.23
CA ALA A 235 5.17 -6.98 1.24
C ALA A 235 6.07 -7.42 0.09
N GLU A 236 6.88 -6.51 -0.46
CA GLU A 236 7.83 -6.80 -1.53
C GLU A 236 8.89 -7.81 -1.10
N VAL A 237 9.45 -7.64 0.11
CA VAL A 237 10.43 -8.60 0.65
C VAL A 237 9.78 -9.97 0.89
N ALA A 238 8.56 -10.00 1.44
CA ALA A 238 7.84 -11.24 1.65
C ALA A 238 7.58 -11.97 0.33
N ARG A 239 7.19 -11.23 -0.74
CA ARG A 239 7.03 -11.79 -2.09
C ARG A 239 8.34 -12.37 -2.62
N LEU A 240 9.45 -11.64 -2.54
CA LEU A 240 10.75 -12.12 -3.02
C LEU A 240 11.25 -13.36 -2.27
N MET A 241 11.05 -13.41 -0.95
CA MET A 241 11.42 -14.55 -0.13
C MET A 241 10.53 -15.77 -0.37
N ALA A 242 9.23 -15.56 -0.57
CA ALA A 242 8.32 -16.64 -0.93
C ALA A 242 8.58 -17.12 -2.38
N ASP A 243 8.93 -16.22 -3.30
CA ASP A 243 9.38 -16.60 -4.64
C ASP A 243 10.62 -17.50 -4.54
N ALA A 244 11.56 -17.20 -3.63
CA ALA A 244 12.72 -18.03 -3.28
C ALA A 244 12.37 -19.43 -2.72
N GLY A 245 11.09 -19.74 -2.53
CA GLY A 245 10.61 -21.06 -2.12
C GLY A 245 10.31 -21.17 -0.62
N LEU A 246 10.38 -20.08 0.14
CA LEU A 246 10.19 -20.09 1.59
C LEU A 246 8.71 -19.97 1.99
N ILE A 247 8.38 -20.46 3.18
CA ILE A 247 7.17 -20.06 3.91
C ILE A 247 7.53 -18.82 4.72
N VAL A 248 7.06 -17.66 4.27
CA VAL A 248 7.34 -16.38 4.92
C VAL A 248 6.26 -16.10 5.95
N ILE A 249 6.67 -15.88 7.19
CA ILE A 249 5.75 -15.51 8.28
C ILE A 249 5.96 -14.03 8.56
N ALA A 250 4.96 -13.20 8.33
CA ALA A 250 5.02 -11.76 8.56
C ALA A 250 4.16 -11.39 9.77
N SER A 251 4.77 -10.80 10.81
CA SER A 251 4.08 -10.37 12.05
C SER A 251 4.11 -8.85 12.16
N PHE A 252 3.05 -8.19 11.69
CA PHE A 252 2.95 -6.73 11.71
C PHE A 252 1.60 -6.29 12.22
N ILE A 253 1.52 -5.11 12.86
CA ILE A 253 0.21 -4.55 13.23
C ILE A 253 -0.66 -4.36 11.98
N SER A 254 -0.07 -3.85 10.88
CA SER A 254 -0.71 -3.63 9.58
C SER A 254 -2.15 -3.07 9.73
N PRO A 255 -2.31 -1.89 10.37
CA PRO A 255 -3.59 -1.45 10.91
C PRO A 255 -4.63 -1.09 9.85
N PHE A 256 -4.21 -0.80 8.63
CA PHE A 256 -5.07 -0.31 7.56
C PHE A 256 -5.40 -1.42 6.58
N ALA A 257 -6.66 -1.52 6.17
CA ALA A 257 -7.14 -2.54 5.26
C ALA A 257 -6.53 -2.40 3.85
N ASN A 258 -6.37 -1.16 3.37
CA ASN A 258 -5.76 -0.90 2.05
C ASN A 258 -4.35 -1.47 1.95
N GLU A 259 -3.53 -1.30 2.98
CA GLU A 259 -2.15 -1.79 2.98
C GLU A 259 -2.07 -3.32 3.08
N ARG A 260 -3.03 -3.97 3.74
CA ARG A 260 -3.14 -5.43 3.76
C ARG A 260 -3.59 -5.97 2.40
N GLU A 261 -4.53 -5.30 1.75
CA GLU A 261 -4.95 -5.65 0.39
C GLU A 261 -3.81 -5.43 -0.62
N MET A 262 -3.06 -4.33 -0.50
CA MET A 262 -1.85 -4.10 -1.31
C MET A 262 -0.84 -5.24 -1.11
N ALA A 263 -0.58 -5.67 0.14
CA ALA A 263 0.32 -6.79 0.39
C ALA A 263 -0.15 -8.11 -0.25
N ARG A 264 -1.47 -8.36 -0.26
CA ARG A 264 -2.10 -9.48 -0.95
C ARG A 264 -1.94 -9.40 -2.46
N LEU A 265 -2.10 -8.21 -3.05
CA LEU A 265 -1.89 -7.99 -4.48
C LEU A 265 -0.43 -8.18 -4.89
N VAL A 266 0.52 -7.67 -4.10
CA VAL A 266 1.97 -7.86 -4.29
C VAL A 266 2.36 -9.35 -4.25
N ALA A 267 1.68 -10.15 -3.44
CA ALA A 267 1.91 -11.59 -3.39
C ALA A 267 1.58 -12.31 -4.71
N GLY A 268 0.73 -11.75 -5.58
CA GLY A 268 0.48 -12.28 -6.92
C GLY A 268 -0.04 -13.73 -6.92
N ASP A 269 0.70 -14.63 -7.57
CA ASP A 269 0.38 -16.07 -7.67
C ASP A 269 0.81 -16.90 -6.45
N ILE A 270 1.53 -16.31 -5.50
CA ILE A 270 1.89 -16.97 -4.25
C ILE A 270 0.69 -16.95 -3.30
N LEU A 271 0.43 -18.08 -2.65
CA LEU A 271 -0.60 -18.18 -1.63
C LEU A 271 -0.35 -17.17 -0.51
N PHE A 272 -1.28 -16.23 -0.36
CA PHE A 272 -1.31 -15.24 0.73
C PHE A 272 -2.39 -15.64 1.74
N VAL A 273 -2.00 -15.75 3.02
CA VAL A 273 -2.88 -16.14 4.13
C VAL A 273 -2.90 -15.02 5.15
N GLU A 274 -3.94 -14.21 5.14
CA GLU A 274 -4.17 -13.18 6.16
C GLU A 274 -4.72 -13.82 7.43
N VAL A 275 -3.93 -13.75 8.50
CA VAL A 275 -4.25 -14.28 9.82
C VAL A 275 -4.59 -13.13 10.75
N PHE A 276 -5.88 -12.96 11.04
CA PHE A 276 -6.35 -11.97 11.98
C PHE A 276 -6.26 -12.50 13.41
N LEU A 277 -5.34 -11.95 14.20
CA LEU A 277 -5.24 -12.25 15.62
C LEU A 277 -6.16 -11.31 16.41
N ASP A 278 -7.43 -11.72 16.51
CA ASP A 278 -8.49 -11.01 17.20
C ASP A 278 -8.32 -11.15 18.70
N THR A 279 -7.92 -10.07 19.35
CA THR A 279 -7.74 -9.99 20.81
C THR A 279 -8.32 -8.67 21.28
N PRO A 280 -9.27 -8.68 22.23
CA PRO A 280 -9.88 -7.45 22.72
C PRO A 280 -8.84 -6.46 23.25
N LEU A 281 -9.04 -5.17 22.97
CA LEU A 281 -8.12 -4.10 23.39
C LEU A 281 -7.82 -4.15 24.90
N ALA A 282 -8.83 -4.43 25.74
CA ALA A 282 -8.64 -4.54 27.18
C ALA A 282 -7.66 -5.66 27.58
N VAL A 283 -7.67 -6.79 26.85
CA VAL A 283 -6.72 -7.89 27.07
C VAL A 283 -5.32 -7.47 26.60
N CYS A 284 -5.21 -6.82 25.43
CA CYS A 284 -3.94 -6.27 24.94
C CYS A 284 -3.32 -5.27 25.93
N GLU A 285 -4.13 -4.34 26.47
CA GLU A 285 -3.73 -3.38 27.51
C GLU A 285 -3.31 -4.07 28.81
N SER A 286 -4.00 -5.14 29.22
CA SER A 286 -3.61 -5.89 30.42
C SER A 286 -2.27 -6.61 30.28
N ARG A 287 -1.90 -7.02 29.06
CA ARG A 287 -0.65 -7.74 28.77
C ARG A 287 0.56 -6.81 28.76
N ASP A 288 0.39 -5.58 28.25
CA ASP A 288 1.37 -4.48 28.06
C ASP A 288 2.86 -4.81 28.31
N SER A 289 3.38 -5.85 27.65
CA SER A 289 4.69 -6.43 27.98
C SER A 289 5.85 -5.48 27.70
N LYS A 290 5.64 -4.51 26.81
CA LYS A 290 6.60 -3.46 26.43
C LYS A 290 6.29 -2.09 27.10
N GLY A 291 5.25 -2.00 27.94
CA GLY A 291 4.85 -0.74 28.61
C GLY A 291 4.36 0.35 27.65
N LEU A 292 3.95 -0.02 26.44
CA LEU A 292 3.58 0.89 25.36
C LEU A 292 2.17 1.45 25.54
N TYR A 293 1.23 0.63 26.01
CA TYR A 293 -0.13 1.08 26.29
C TYR A 293 -0.15 2.11 27.42
N LYS A 294 0.61 1.87 28.49
CA LYS A 294 0.76 2.85 29.58
C LYS A 294 1.29 4.20 29.06
N LYS A 295 2.33 4.20 28.23
CA LYS A 295 2.91 5.41 27.64
C LYS A 295 1.97 6.12 26.67
N ALA A 296 1.18 5.36 25.90
CA ALA A 296 0.17 5.93 25.01
C ALA A 296 -0.94 6.63 25.82
N ARG A 297 -1.44 5.98 26.89
CA ARG A 297 -2.46 6.55 27.78
C ARG A 297 -1.98 7.82 28.52
N THR A 298 -0.68 7.94 28.81
CA THR A 298 -0.10 9.17 29.41
C THR A 298 0.27 10.24 28.39
N GLY A 299 0.08 9.99 27.08
CA GLY A 299 0.43 10.93 26.00
C GLY A 299 1.92 11.02 25.68
N GLU A 300 2.75 10.18 26.31
CA GLU A 300 4.20 10.07 26.02
C GLU A 300 4.47 9.41 24.67
N LEU A 301 3.55 8.57 24.20
CA LEU A 301 3.61 7.91 22.91
C LEU A 301 2.40 8.34 22.06
N LYS A 302 2.66 9.10 20.99
CA LYS A 302 1.64 9.53 20.03
C LYS A 302 1.49 8.53 18.89
N ASN A 303 0.34 8.55 18.22
CA ASN A 303 0.01 7.70 17.08
C ASN A 303 0.14 6.22 17.42
N PHE A 304 -0.45 5.78 18.52
CA PHE A 304 -0.47 4.39 18.95
C PHE A 304 -1.78 3.70 18.54
N THR A 305 -1.63 2.60 17.80
CA THR A 305 -2.77 1.86 17.25
C THR A 305 -3.68 1.32 18.35
N GLY A 306 -4.98 1.60 18.23
CA GLY A 306 -6.01 1.22 19.20
C GLY A 306 -6.22 2.21 20.36
N ILE A 307 -5.45 3.30 20.43
CA ILE A 307 -5.62 4.37 21.41
C ILE A 307 -5.94 5.70 20.71
N ASP A 308 -4.96 6.26 20.00
CA ASP A 308 -5.06 7.55 19.27
C ASP A 308 -4.78 7.39 17.76
N SER A 309 -4.69 6.15 17.27
CA SER A 309 -4.62 5.80 15.84
C SER A 309 -5.50 4.57 15.56
N THR A 310 -6.15 4.53 14.40
CA THR A 310 -7.15 3.51 14.03
C THR A 310 -6.54 2.13 13.80
N TYR A 311 -7.32 1.08 14.11
CA TYR A 311 -7.09 -0.30 13.64
C TYR A 311 -8.35 -0.77 12.91
N GLU A 312 -8.21 -1.07 11.63
CA GLU A 312 -9.29 -1.57 10.78
C GLU A 312 -9.23 -3.09 10.77
N ALA A 313 -10.10 -3.74 11.55
CA ALA A 313 -10.16 -5.20 11.61
C ALA A 313 -10.43 -5.80 10.21
N PRO A 314 -9.75 -6.89 9.83
CA PRO A 314 -10.00 -7.59 8.56
C PRO A 314 -11.45 -8.06 8.45
N SER A 315 -12.11 -7.73 7.35
CA SER A 315 -13.49 -8.17 7.10
C SER A 315 -13.58 -9.61 6.56
N ARG A 316 -12.52 -10.07 5.88
CA ARG A 316 -12.46 -11.39 5.22
C ARG A 316 -11.05 -12.02 5.31
N PRO A 317 -10.48 -12.20 6.52
CA PRO A 317 -9.22 -12.90 6.65
C PRO A 317 -9.38 -14.38 6.29
N GLU A 318 -8.30 -15.04 5.85
CA GLU A 318 -8.29 -16.49 5.65
C GLU A 318 -8.45 -17.25 6.98
N ILE A 319 -7.91 -16.69 8.07
CA ILE A 319 -7.98 -17.27 9.42
C ILE A 319 -8.23 -16.16 10.43
N THR A 320 -9.20 -16.38 11.33
CA THR A 320 -9.36 -15.56 12.55
C THR A 320 -8.96 -16.39 13.76
N LEU A 321 -8.05 -15.87 14.57
CA LEU A 321 -7.51 -16.50 15.76
C LEU A 321 -7.94 -15.72 17.01
N HIS A 322 -8.60 -16.38 17.95
CA HIS A 322 -9.06 -15.77 19.19
C HIS A 322 -7.95 -15.77 20.25
N GLY A 323 -7.10 -14.73 20.21
CA GLY A 323 -5.87 -14.64 20.99
C GLY A 323 -6.05 -14.53 22.51
N ALA A 324 -7.28 -14.34 23.00
CA ALA A 324 -7.62 -14.34 24.43
C ALA A 324 -8.08 -15.71 24.95
N GLU A 325 -8.45 -16.64 24.07
CA GLU A 325 -9.15 -17.89 24.43
C GLU A 325 -8.25 -19.12 24.38
N HIS A 326 -7.15 -19.04 23.62
CA HIS A 326 -6.28 -20.18 23.34
C HIS A 326 -4.81 -19.86 23.60
N THR A 327 -4.01 -20.90 23.84
CA THR A 327 -2.57 -20.75 24.00
C THR A 327 -1.90 -20.52 22.62
N PRO A 328 -0.70 -19.93 22.58
CA PRO A 328 0.01 -19.73 21.33
C PRO A 328 0.24 -21.01 20.51
N GLU A 329 0.42 -22.15 21.17
CA GLU A 329 0.60 -23.46 20.54
C GLU A 329 -0.67 -23.90 19.80
N VAL A 330 -1.83 -23.80 20.45
CA VAL A 330 -3.13 -24.13 19.83
C VAL A 330 -3.40 -23.20 18.63
N LEU A 331 -3.08 -21.91 18.77
CA LEU A 331 -3.26 -20.94 17.69
C LEU A 331 -2.31 -21.21 16.51
N ALA A 332 -1.07 -21.59 16.78
CA ALA A 332 -0.11 -21.99 15.74
C ALA A 332 -0.55 -23.27 15.02
N ASP A 333 -1.12 -24.24 15.75
CA ASP A 333 -1.68 -25.47 15.18
C ASP A 333 -2.81 -25.16 14.21
N GLN A 334 -3.73 -24.25 14.54
CA GLN A 334 -4.80 -23.82 13.63
C GLN A 334 -4.25 -23.25 12.32
N VAL A 335 -3.17 -22.47 12.38
CA VAL A 335 -2.51 -21.94 11.17
C VAL A 335 -1.86 -23.07 10.37
N ALA A 336 -1.14 -23.99 11.03
CA ALA A 336 -0.50 -25.12 10.35
C ALA A 336 -1.55 -26.05 9.69
N GLU A 337 -2.68 -26.31 10.35
CA GLU A 337 -3.79 -27.08 9.79
C GLU A 337 -4.39 -26.40 8.56
N TYR A 338 -4.57 -25.08 8.59
CA TYR A 338 -5.01 -24.32 7.42
C TYR A 338 -4.03 -24.46 6.26
N LEU A 339 -2.73 -24.30 6.50
CA LEU A 339 -1.69 -24.47 5.47
C LEU A 339 -1.70 -25.89 4.89
N SER A 340 -1.87 -26.91 5.73
CA SER A 340 -2.06 -28.29 5.30
C SER A 340 -3.27 -28.44 4.38
N SER A 341 -4.42 -27.84 4.73
CA SER A 341 -5.65 -27.88 3.92
C SER A 341 -5.51 -27.20 2.55
N LYS A 342 -4.53 -26.29 2.41
CA LYS A 342 -4.17 -25.63 1.14
C LYS A 342 -3.08 -26.38 0.37
N ASN A 343 -2.73 -27.59 0.79
CA ASN A 343 -1.69 -28.44 0.21
C ASN A 343 -0.29 -27.80 0.24
N VAL A 344 -0.02 -26.87 1.17
CA VAL A 344 1.30 -26.24 1.29
C VAL A 344 2.38 -27.28 1.56
N PHE A 345 2.03 -28.33 2.31
CA PHE A 345 2.95 -29.37 2.76
C PHE A 345 3.02 -30.59 1.85
N SER A 346 2.26 -30.59 0.75
CA SER A 346 2.18 -31.70 -0.21
C SER A 346 2.79 -31.25 -1.53
N VAL A 347 3.94 -31.79 -1.89
CA VAL A 347 4.67 -31.47 -3.13
C VAL A 347 4.96 -32.72 -3.93
#